data_AF-E7FSQ8-F1
#
_entry.id   AF-E7FSQ8-F1
#
_cell.length_a   1.000
_cell.length_b   1.000
_cell.length_c   1.000
_cell.angle_alpha   90.00
_cell.angle_beta   90.00
_cell.angle_gamma   90.00
#
_symmetry.space_group_name_H-M   'P 1'
#
loop_
_entity.id
_entity.type
_entity.pdbx_description
1 polymer ?
#
loop_
_entity_poly.entity_id
_entity_poly.type
_entity_poly.pdbx_seq_one_letter_code
_entity_poly.pdbx_strand_id
1 'polypeptide(L)'
;MFNNSYNNSDVEIISKYKDGSVVVCLENMGEQIVTLTADQAEVVFDLKHDQYNANHRNTRHNVSLDAYDPDNKLISAGGDPLQQLTAEVKTPETICLDKFDEQERLSKQEVDHKKLMAIYPKLTKPQQLVYDALTNSEERLKDKELAAQLNMSVQNFSSHKQALFKKIKKFWSKLV
;
A
#
# COMPACT_ATOMS: atom_id res chain seq x y z
N MET A 1 28.70 -7.36 -31.58
CA MET A 1 27.59 -8.07 -30.91
C MET A 1 26.58 -7.02 -30.51
N PHE A 2 25.42 -6.99 -31.17
CA PHE A 2 24.39 -5.98 -30.89
C PHE A 2 23.35 -6.61 -29.97
N ASN A 3 23.16 -6.03 -28.79
CA ASN A 3 22.18 -6.50 -27.80
C ASN A 3 20.76 -6.32 -28.37
N ASN A 4 20.11 -7.43 -28.69
CA ASN A 4 18.67 -7.51 -28.94
C ASN A 4 17.96 -7.42 -27.58
N SER A 5 17.47 -6.24 -27.22
CA SER A 5 16.45 -6.11 -26.16
C SER A 5 15.08 -5.89 -26.78
N TYR A 6 14.65 -6.82 -27.63
CA TYR A 6 13.25 -6.98 -27.97
C TYR A 6 12.81 -8.28 -27.30
N ASN A 7 12.09 -8.16 -26.19
CA ASN A 7 11.68 -9.28 -25.32
C ASN A 7 10.55 -10.12 -25.94
N ASN A 8 10.65 -10.46 -27.22
CA ASN A 8 9.75 -11.41 -27.85
C ASN A 8 10.60 -12.59 -28.32
N SER A 9 10.49 -13.72 -27.60
CA SER A 9 11.28 -14.94 -27.83
C SER A 9 11.13 -15.54 -29.22
N ASP A 10 10.12 -15.09 -29.96
CA ASP A 10 9.63 -15.78 -31.15
C ASP A 10 10.13 -15.16 -32.47
N VAL A 11 10.88 -14.04 -32.39
CA VAL A 11 11.41 -13.31 -33.56
C VAL A 11 12.88 -12.94 -33.35
N GLU A 12 13.75 -13.54 -34.14
CA GLU A 12 15.19 -13.23 -34.15
C GLU A 12 15.56 -12.32 -35.33
N ILE A 13 16.31 -11.24 -35.08
CA ILE A 13 16.83 -10.38 -36.15
C ILE A 13 18.16 -10.93 -36.63
N ILE A 14 18.18 -11.47 -37.85
CA ILE A 14 19.38 -12.04 -38.50
C ILE A 14 20.27 -10.93 -39.06
N SER A 15 19.68 -9.90 -39.68
CA SER A 15 20.46 -8.84 -40.35
C SER A 15 19.70 -7.53 -40.45
N LYS A 16 20.45 -6.42 -40.41
CA LYS A 16 19.93 -5.06 -40.61
C LYS A 16 20.72 -4.37 -41.72
N TYR A 17 20.02 -3.81 -42.69
CA TYR A 17 20.62 -3.10 -43.82
C TYR A 17 20.57 -1.59 -43.61
N LYS A 18 21.41 -0.84 -44.33
CA LYS A 18 21.53 0.62 -44.18
C LYS A 18 20.30 1.39 -44.65
N ASP A 19 19.49 0.78 -45.51
CA ASP A 19 18.22 1.32 -46.00
C ASP A 19 17.07 1.14 -45.00
N GLY A 20 17.33 0.55 -43.83
CA GLY A 20 16.35 0.28 -42.79
C GLY A 20 15.61 -1.05 -42.96
N SER A 21 15.85 -1.80 -44.04
CA SER A 21 15.30 -3.14 -44.20
C SER A 21 15.99 -4.14 -43.26
N VAL A 22 15.25 -5.17 -42.87
CA VAL A 22 15.71 -6.16 -41.87
C VAL A 22 15.30 -7.57 -42.29
N VAL A 23 16.18 -8.53 -41.99
CA VAL A 23 15.91 -9.96 -42.16
C VAL A 23 15.63 -10.55 -40.79
N VAL A 24 14.51 -11.25 -40.68
CA VAL A 24 14.02 -11.81 -39.41
C VAL A 24 13.73 -13.29 -39.57
N CYS A 25 14.01 -14.06 -38.52
CA CYS A 25 13.57 -15.44 -38.35
C CYS A 25 12.34 -15.46 -37.44
N LEU A 26 11.28 -16.14 -37.86
CA LEU A 26 10.09 -16.39 -37.06
C LEU A 26 10.15 -17.82 -36.53
N GLU A 27 10.63 -18.00 -35.30
CA GLU A 27 10.87 -19.33 -34.71
C GLU A 27 9.56 -20.14 -34.60
N ASN A 28 8.47 -19.48 -34.17
CA ASN A 28 7.16 -20.12 -33.99
C ASN A 28 6.38 -20.39 -35.29
N MET A 29 6.92 -20.01 -36.44
CA MET A 29 6.34 -20.27 -37.78
C MET A 29 7.18 -21.29 -38.58
N GLY A 30 7.91 -22.16 -37.88
CA GLY A 30 8.76 -23.17 -38.50
C GLY A 30 10.07 -22.59 -39.04
N GLU A 31 10.69 -21.68 -38.29
CA GLU A 31 11.96 -20.99 -38.65
C GLU A 31 11.88 -20.26 -39.99
N GLN A 32 10.73 -19.63 -40.26
CA GLN A 32 10.53 -18.92 -41.52
C GLN A 32 11.38 -17.65 -41.54
N ILE A 33 12.17 -17.48 -42.60
CA ILE A 33 12.98 -16.29 -42.83
C ILE A 33 12.24 -15.32 -43.75
N VAL A 34 12.03 -14.09 -43.29
CA VAL A 34 11.33 -13.04 -44.03
C VAL A 34 12.17 -11.77 -44.05
N THR A 35 12.16 -11.08 -45.20
CA THR A 35 12.74 -9.74 -45.33
C THR A 35 11.64 -8.70 -45.22
N LEU A 36 11.78 -7.78 -44.28
CA LEU A 36 10.88 -6.65 -44.08
C LEU A 36 11.52 -5.38 -44.63
N THR A 37 10.73 -4.59 -45.34
CA THR A 37 11.14 -3.22 -45.72
C THR A 37 11.21 -2.33 -44.49
N ALA A 38 11.83 -1.14 -44.60
CA ALA A 38 11.94 -0.20 -43.48
C ALA A 38 10.58 0.17 -42.86
N ASP A 39 9.59 0.48 -43.70
CA ASP A 39 8.24 0.84 -43.25
C ASP A 39 7.54 -0.34 -42.54
N GLN A 40 7.72 -1.56 -43.06
CA GLN A 40 7.19 -2.77 -42.44
C GLN A 40 7.90 -3.09 -41.12
N ALA A 41 9.21 -2.89 -41.06
CA ALA A 41 10.01 -3.10 -39.87
C ALA A 41 9.64 -2.11 -38.75
N GLU A 42 9.38 -0.84 -39.07
CA GLU A 42 8.95 0.16 -38.11
C GLU A 42 7.61 -0.22 -37.47
N VAL A 43 6.68 -0.76 -38.25
CA VAL A 43 5.38 -1.24 -37.76
C VAL A 43 5.51 -2.54 -36.97
N VAL A 44 6.25 -3.53 -37.49
CA VAL A 44 6.37 -4.86 -36.87
C VAL A 44 7.15 -4.81 -35.55
N PHE A 45 8.23 -4.02 -35.50
CA PHE A 45 9.04 -3.87 -34.29
C PHE A 45 8.57 -2.76 -33.37
N ASP A 46 7.59 -1.96 -33.80
CA ASP A 46 7.05 -0.81 -33.07
C ASP A 46 8.17 -0.02 -32.37
N LEU A 47 9.16 0.43 -33.15
CA LEU A 47 10.41 0.96 -32.59
C LEU A 47 10.17 2.19 -31.70
N LYS A 48 9.16 3.00 -32.06
CA LYS A 48 8.70 4.17 -31.30
C LYS A 48 7.76 3.80 -30.15
N HIS A 49 7.42 2.52 -30.02
CA HIS A 49 6.49 1.98 -29.05
C HIS A 49 5.12 2.66 -29.14
N ASP A 50 4.71 3.17 -30.31
CA ASP A 50 3.47 3.91 -30.46
C ASP A 50 2.26 2.97 -30.29
N GLN A 51 2.34 1.75 -30.83
CA GLN A 51 1.31 0.72 -30.68
C GLN A 51 1.29 0.20 -29.23
N TYR A 52 2.45 -0.10 -28.66
CA TYR A 52 2.61 -0.50 -27.26
C TYR A 52 2.07 0.58 -26.31
N ASN A 53 2.41 1.84 -26.55
CA ASN A 53 1.97 2.97 -25.75
C ASN A 53 0.48 3.24 -25.93
N ALA A 54 -0.10 3.04 -27.11
CA ALA A 54 -1.54 3.13 -27.33
C ALA A 54 -2.29 2.01 -26.59
N ASN A 55 -1.82 0.77 -26.72
CA ASN A 55 -2.40 -0.41 -26.06
C ASN A 55 -2.30 -0.33 -24.53
N HIS A 56 -1.22 0.24 -24.02
CA HIS A 56 -0.97 0.41 -22.59
C HIS A 56 -1.21 1.83 -22.07
N ARG A 57 -1.85 2.69 -22.86
CA ARG A 57 -2.17 4.08 -22.49
C ARG A 57 -3.06 4.12 -21.25
N ASN A 58 -4.05 3.24 -21.21
CA ASN A 58 -4.97 3.12 -20.09
C ASN A 58 -4.34 2.34 -18.92
N THR A 59 -3.52 1.31 -19.19
CA THR A 59 -2.89 0.48 -18.14
C THR A 59 -1.73 1.18 -17.41
N ARG A 60 -1.05 2.13 -18.04
CA ARG A 60 0.02 2.93 -17.40
C ARG A 60 -0.49 4.12 -16.58
N HIS A 61 -1.63 4.70 -16.97
CA HIS A 61 -2.21 5.86 -16.29
C HIS A 61 -3.36 5.51 -15.33
N ASN A 62 -4.02 4.37 -15.53
CA ASN A 62 -4.95 3.80 -14.56
C ASN A 62 -4.30 2.59 -13.90
N VAL A 63 -3.48 2.84 -12.89
CA VAL A 63 -3.37 1.89 -11.78
C VAL A 63 -4.63 2.08 -10.93
N SER A 64 -5.78 1.76 -11.51
CA SER A 64 -7.01 1.54 -10.76
C SER A 64 -7.22 0.04 -10.69
N LEU A 65 -7.64 -0.45 -9.53
CA LEU A 65 -8.07 -1.83 -9.32
C LEU A 65 -9.17 -2.29 -10.30
N ASP A 66 -9.82 -1.35 -11.00
CA ASP A 66 -10.76 -1.58 -12.09
C ASP A 66 -10.18 -2.24 -13.36
N ALA A 67 -8.88 -2.09 -13.63
CA ALA A 67 -8.31 -2.49 -14.91
C ALA A 67 -7.82 -3.95 -14.93
N TYR A 68 -7.92 -4.66 -13.81
CA TYR A 68 -7.47 -6.04 -13.66
C TYR A 68 -8.66 -6.94 -13.32
N ASP A 69 -9.41 -7.31 -14.35
CA ASP A 69 -10.29 -8.48 -14.28
C ASP A 69 -9.74 -9.58 -15.21
N PRO A 70 -9.03 -10.59 -14.67
CA PRO A 70 -8.51 -11.70 -15.45
C PRO A 70 -9.60 -12.58 -16.09
N ASP A 71 -10.87 -12.42 -15.69
CA ASP A 71 -12.01 -13.21 -16.15
C ASP A 71 -13.00 -12.43 -17.04
N ASN A 72 -12.63 -11.21 -17.47
CA ASN A 72 -13.36 -10.43 -18.48
C ASN A 72 -14.83 -10.11 -18.10
N LYS A 73 -15.13 -9.95 -16.81
CA LYS A 73 -16.41 -9.41 -16.35
C LYS A 73 -16.30 -7.89 -16.28
N LEU A 74 -17.18 -7.20 -17.00
CA LEU A 74 -17.30 -5.76 -16.89
C LEU A 74 -17.68 -5.40 -15.45
N ILE A 75 -16.72 -4.88 -14.67
CA ILE A 75 -17.03 -4.23 -13.40
C ILE A 75 -17.95 -3.05 -13.75
N SER A 76 -19.16 -3.07 -13.18
CA SER A 76 -20.19 -2.08 -13.47
C SER A 76 -19.68 -0.69 -13.07
N ALA A 77 -19.62 0.23 -14.03
CA ALA A 77 -19.17 1.60 -13.82
C ALA A 77 -20.12 2.33 -12.85
N GLY A 78 -19.76 2.36 -11.56
CA GLY A 78 -20.54 3.08 -10.56
C GLY A 78 -20.33 2.70 -9.10
N GLY A 79 -19.51 1.69 -8.77
CA GLY A 79 -19.20 1.31 -7.39
C GLY A 79 -17.69 1.19 -7.15
N ASP A 80 -17.26 1.41 -5.90
CA ASP A 80 -15.88 1.14 -5.48
C ASP A 80 -15.57 -0.35 -5.69
N PRO A 81 -14.63 -0.71 -6.59
CA PRO A 81 -14.32 -2.09 -6.95
C PRO A 81 -13.87 -2.91 -5.74
N LEU A 82 -13.18 -2.27 -4.79
CA LEU A 82 -12.75 -2.90 -3.55
C LEU A 82 -13.94 -3.36 -2.70
N GLN A 83 -15.02 -2.57 -2.66
CA GLN A 83 -16.22 -2.92 -1.89
C GLN A 83 -17.03 -4.03 -2.55
N GLN A 84 -17.04 -4.10 -3.88
CA GLN A 84 -17.72 -5.18 -4.60
C GLN A 84 -16.93 -6.50 -4.48
N LEU A 85 -15.61 -6.47 -4.58
CA LEU A 85 -14.73 -7.63 -4.39
C LEU A 85 -14.74 -8.15 -2.94
N THR A 86 -14.79 -7.28 -1.93
CA THR A 86 -14.92 -7.72 -0.52
C THR A 86 -16.30 -8.28 -0.18
N ALA A 87 -17.34 -7.90 -0.92
CA ALA A 87 -18.67 -8.51 -0.78
C ALA A 87 -18.73 -9.92 -1.37
N GLU A 88 -18.00 -10.19 -2.46
CA GLU A 88 -17.98 -11.47 -3.16
C GLU A 88 -16.93 -12.46 -2.60
N VAL A 89 -15.85 -11.97 -1.96
CA VAL A 89 -14.74 -12.76 -1.38
C VAL A 89 -14.83 -12.82 0.16
N LYS A 90 -16.01 -13.09 0.71
CA LYS A 90 -16.14 -13.62 2.08
C LYS A 90 -16.01 -15.14 2.05
N THR A 91 -14.82 -15.63 1.72
CA THR A 91 -14.50 -17.05 1.96
C THR A 91 -14.18 -17.24 3.46
N PRO A 92 -14.32 -18.46 4.01
CA PRO A 92 -13.98 -18.73 5.41
C PRO A 92 -12.53 -18.33 5.76
N GLU A 93 -11.63 -18.36 4.77
CA GLU A 93 -10.21 -18.03 4.88
C GLU A 93 -9.96 -16.53 5.07
N THR A 94 -10.64 -15.63 4.34
CA THR A 94 -10.51 -14.18 4.53
C THR A 94 -11.09 -13.73 5.87
N ILE A 95 -12.23 -14.30 6.27
CA ILE A 95 -12.80 -14.10 7.61
C ILE A 95 -11.84 -14.59 8.71
N CYS A 96 -11.02 -15.61 8.43
CA CYS A 96 -10.04 -16.15 9.36
C CYS A 96 -8.85 -15.19 9.52
N LEU A 97 -8.33 -14.63 8.43
CA LEU A 97 -7.25 -13.64 8.46
C LEU A 97 -7.66 -12.37 9.21
N ASP A 98 -8.84 -11.83 8.94
CA ASP A 98 -9.37 -10.65 9.66
C ASP A 98 -9.46 -10.90 11.18
N LYS A 99 -9.87 -12.12 11.58
CA LYS A 99 -9.91 -12.51 13.00
C LYS A 99 -8.51 -12.62 13.62
N PHE A 100 -7.53 -13.11 12.88
CA PHE A 100 -6.15 -13.17 13.35
C PHE A 100 -5.55 -11.79 13.52
N ASP A 101 -5.76 -10.89 12.57
CA ASP A 101 -5.29 -9.50 12.65
C ASP A 101 -5.92 -8.75 13.83
N GLU A 102 -7.23 -8.93 14.05
CA GLU A 102 -7.93 -8.38 15.21
C GLU A 102 -7.42 -8.99 16.53
N GLN A 103 -7.18 -10.30 16.57
CA GLN A 103 -6.64 -10.97 17.75
C GLN A 103 -5.20 -10.54 18.06
N GLU A 104 -4.35 -10.36 17.05
CA GLU A 104 -2.99 -9.85 17.23
C GLU A 104 -3.03 -8.40 17.74
N ARG A 105 -3.91 -7.57 17.17
CA ARG A 105 -4.12 -6.19 17.62
C ARG A 105 -4.56 -6.12 19.08
N LEU A 106 -5.56 -6.91 19.46
CA LEU A 106 -6.05 -7.00 20.84
C LEU A 106 -4.96 -7.50 21.79
N SER A 107 -4.23 -8.55 21.41
CA SER A 107 -3.13 -9.11 22.21
C SER A 107 -2.03 -8.07 22.43
N LYS A 108 -1.65 -7.32 21.39
CA LYS A 108 -0.69 -6.24 21.48
C LYS A 108 -1.19 -5.10 22.37
N GLN A 109 -2.46 -4.72 22.22
CA GLN A 109 -3.10 -3.72 23.07
C GLN A 109 -3.12 -4.12 24.55
N GLU A 110 -3.39 -5.39 24.87
CA GLU A 110 -3.32 -5.90 26.24
C GLU A 110 -1.90 -5.85 26.81
N VAL A 111 -0.91 -6.26 26.02
CA VAL A 111 0.50 -6.20 26.43
C VAL A 111 0.93 -4.76 26.69
N ASP A 112 0.54 -3.84 25.81
CA ASP A 112 0.86 -2.42 25.94
C ASP A 112 0.12 -1.79 27.13
N HIS A 113 -1.14 -2.17 27.38
CA HIS A 113 -1.89 -1.76 28.56
C HIS A 113 -1.23 -2.26 29.86
N LYS A 114 -0.82 -3.53 29.93
CA LYS A 114 -0.10 -4.08 31.09
C LYS A 114 1.20 -3.32 31.36
N LYS A 115 1.95 -2.97 30.30
CA LYS A 115 3.16 -2.14 30.41
C LYS A 115 2.84 -0.74 30.95
N LEU A 116 1.76 -0.10 30.51
CA LEU A 116 1.33 1.21 31.01
C LEU A 116 0.89 1.14 32.49
N MET A 117 0.15 0.11 32.88
CA MET A 117 -0.27 -0.11 34.27
C MET A 117 0.92 -0.27 35.23
N ALA A 118 2.03 -0.85 34.78
CA ALA A 118 3.27 -0.93 35.57
C ALA A 118 3.92 0.44 35.86
N ILE A 119 3.63 1.46 35.05
CA ILE A 119 4.10 2.84 35.25
C ILE A 119 3.19 3.60 36.21
N TYR A 120 1.89 3.31 36.20
CA TYR A 120 0.88 4.02 36.99
C TYR A 120 1.26 4.25 38.48
N PRO A 121 1.79 3.27 39.24
CA PRO A 121 2.20 3.50 40.63
C PRO A 121 3.43 4.42 40.78
N LYS A 122 4.19 4.68 39.72
CA LYS A 122 5.37 5.56 39.69
C LYS A 122 5.03 7.00 39.28
N LEU A 123 3.77 7.27 38.96
CA LEU A 123 3.26 8.59 38.64
C LEU A 123 2.97 9.36 39.93
N THR A 124 3.06 10.69 39.87
CA THR A 124 2.61 11.54 40.98
C THR A 124 1.08 11.63 40.98
N LYS A 125 0.44 11.96 42.11
CA LYS A 125 -1.03 12.08 42.19
C LYS A 125 -1.63 12.96 41.08
N PRO A 126 -1.07 14.15 40.75
CA PRO A 126 -1.58 14.95 39.64
C PRO A 126 -1.41 14.27 38.27
N GLN A 127 -0.34 13.50 38.06
CA GLN A 127 -0.11 12.75 36.82
C GLN A 127 -1.09 11.58 36.66
N GLN A 128 -1.46 10.93 37.77
CA GLN A 128 -2.47 9.87 37.79
C GLN A 128 -3.84 10.44 37.40
N LEU A 129 -4.25 11.56 38.01
CA LEU A 129 -5.48 12.26 37.65
C LEU A 129 -5.55 12.63 36.17
N VAL A 130 -4.45 13.16 35.62
CA VAL A 130 -4.36 13.48 34.18
C VAL A 130 -4.39 12.21 33.32
N TYR A 131 -3.73 11.13 33.75
CA TYR A 131 -3.77 9.85 33.05
C TYR A 131 -5.20 9.31 32.98
N ASP A 132 -5.90 9.24 34.12
CA ASP A 132 -7.27 8.72 34.22
C ASP A 132 -8.24 9.56 33.38
N ALA A 133 -8.09 10.89 33.39
CA ALA A 133 -8.91 11.78 32.57
C ALA A 133 -8.69 11.57 31.06
N LEU A 134 -7.45 11.22 30.65
CA LEU A 134 -7.14 10.92 29.25
C LEU A 134 -7.57 9.52 28.82
N THR A 135 -7.63 8.54 29.73
CA THR A 135 -8.04 7.17 29.41
C THR A 135 -9.55 6.95 29.49
N ASN A 136 -10.24 7.70 30.36
CA ASN A 136 -11.68 7.53 30.59
C ASN A 136 -12.54 8.46 29.72
N SER A 137 -11.94 9.42 29.00
CA SER A 137 -12.70 10.27 28.08
C SER A 137 -13.07 9.48 26.83
N GLU A 138 -14.35 9.14 26.67
CA GLU A 138 -14.89 8.47 25.47
C GLU A 138 -14.70 9.33 24.21
N GLU A 139 -14.82 10.65 24.36
CA GLU A 139 -14.50 11.63 23.32
C GLU A 139 -13.13 12.26 23.54
N ARG A 140 -12.46 12.67 22.45
CA ARG A 140 -11.22 13.45 22.51
C ARG A 140 -11.50 14.88 22.98
N LEU A 141 -11.76 15.03 24.28
CA LEU A 141 -11.96 16.31 24.95
C LEU A 141 -10.72 17.18 24.83
N LYS A 142 -10.94 18.49 24.75
CA LYS A 142 -9.84 19.46 24.69
C LYS A 142 -9.18 19.55 26.06
N ASP A 143 -7.88 19.84 26.07
CA ASP A 143 -7.09 20.00 27.32
C ASP A 143 -7.70 21.01 28.29
N LYS A 144 -8.41 22.03 27.79
CA LYS A 144 -9.13 23.02 28.62
C LYS A 144 -10.31 22.40 29.39
N GLU A 145 -11.07 21.51 28.76
CA GLU A 145 -12.23 20.84 29.35
C GLU A 145 -11.77 19.83 30.40
N LEU A 146 -10.72 19.05 30.09
CA LEU A 146 -10.10 18.12 31.04
C LEU A 146 -9.49 18.84 32.24
N ALA A 147 -8.82 19.98 32.02
CA ALA A 147 -8.29 20.80 33.10
C ALA A 147 -9.41 21.32 34.02
N ALA A 148 -10.54 21.73 33.45
CA ALA A 148 -11.70 22.18 34.22
C ALA A 148 -12.32 21.05 35.05
N GLN A 149 -12.48 19.84 34.47
CA GLN A 149 -12.97 18.66 35.19
C GLN A 149 -12.09 18.29 36.39
N LEU A 150 -10.78 18.44 36.25
CA LEU A 150 -9.80 18.16 37.31
C LEU A 150 -9.57 19.34 38.27
N ASN A 151 -10.35 20.42 38.15
CA ASN A 151 -10.23 21.64 38.95
C ASN A 151 -8.78 22.19 38.99
N MET A 152 -8.13 22.23 37.83
CA MET A 152 -6.76 22.74 37.68
C MET A 152 -6.66 23.76 36.55
N SER A 153 -5.64 24.62 36.61
CA SER A 153 -5.37 25.54 35.50
C SER A 153 -4.90 24.77 34.26
N VAL A 154 -5.23 25.26 33.07
CA VAL A 154 -4.81 24.67 31.78
C VAL A 154 -3.29 24.52 31.69
N GLN A 155 -2.55 25.49 32.23
CA GLN A 155 -1.09 25.46 32.24
C GLN A 155 -0.54 24.37 33.17
N ASN A 156 -1.18 24.14 34.32
CA ASN A 156 -0.80 23.09 35.24
C ASN A 156 -1.12 21.69 34.66
N PHE A 157 -2.30 21.54 34.05
CA PHE A 157 -2.68 20.33 33.31
C PHE A 157 -1.64 20.01 32.21
N SER A 158 -1.32 20.99 31.36
CA SER A 158 -0.34 20.81 30.27
C SER A 158 1.03 20.40 30.80
N SER A 159 1.50 21.03 31.89
CA SER A 159 2.77 20.69 32.54
C SER A 159 2.79 19.24 33.05
N HIS A 160 1.72 18.82 33.73
CA HIS A 160 1.60 17.45 34.21
C HIS A 160 1.44 16.43 33.07
N LYS A 161 0.70 16.76 32.02
CA LYS A 161 0.55 15.97 30.79
C LYS A 161 1.89 15.76 30.09
N GLN A 162 2.68 16.82 29.89
CA GLN A 162 4.02 16.71 29.30
C GLN A 162 4.96 15.85 30.16
N ALA A 163 4.95 16.05 31.48
CA ALA A 163 5.77 15.26 32.40
C ALA A 163 5.36 13.77 32.41
N LEU A 164 4.05 13.48 32.35
CA LEU A 164 3.49 12.14 32.21
C LEU A 164 4.02 11.47 30.93
N PHE A 165 3.87 12.11 29.77
CA PHE A 165 4.37 11.56 28.51
C PHE A 165 5.88 11.35 28.51
N LYS A 166 6.65 12.26 29.12
CA LYS A 166 8.11 12.10 29.24
C LYS A 166 8.48 10.87 30.06
N LYS A 167 7.76 10.60 31.16
CA LYS A 167 7.96 9.39 31.99
C LYS A 167 7.56 8.13 31.24
N ILE A 168 6.40 8.13 30.58
CA ILE A 168 5.94 7.02 29.75
C ILE A 168 6.98 6.71 28.68
N LYS A 169 7.38 7.70 27.87
CA LYS A 169 8.41 7.55 26.84
C LYS A 169 9.70 6.95 27.38
N LYS A 170 10.21 7.49 28.50
CA LYS A 170 11.44 6.98 29.14
C LYS A 170 11.30 5.52 29.60
N PHE A 171 10.13 5.12 30.10
CA PHE A 171 9.89 3.74 30.49
C PHE A 171 9.84 2.81 29.27
N TRP A 172 9.15 3.21 28.21
CA TRP A 172 9.12 2.47 26.95
C TRP A 172 10.50 2.31 26.30
N SER A 173 11.33 3.35 26.37
CA SER A 173 12.70 3.32 25.84
C SER A 173 13.62 2.35 26.58
N LYS A 174 13.24 1.88 27.77
CA LYS A 174 14.01 0.92 28.57
C LYS A 174 13.52 -0.52 28.42
N LEU A 175 12.38 -0.71 27.75
CA LEU A 175 11.75 -2.02 27.52
C LEU A 175 12.01 -2.57 26.12
N VAL A 176 12.59 -1.75 25.22
CA VAL A 176 13.11 -2.12 23.91
C VAL A 176 14.62 -2.26 24.04
#